data_AF-A0A9E6SYJ6-F1
#
_entry.id   AF-A0A9E6SYJ6-F1
#
_cell.length_a   1.000
_cell.length_b   1.000
_cell.length_c   1.000
_cell.angle_alpha   90.00
_cell.angle_beta   90.00
_cell.angle_gamma   90.00
#
_symmetry.space_group_name_H-M   'P 1'
#
loop_
_entity.id
_entity.type
_entity.pdbx_description
1 polymer ?
#
loop_
_entity_poly.entity_id
_entity_poly.type
_entity_poly.pdbx_seq_one_letter_code
_entity_poly.pdbx_strand_id
1 'polypeptide(L)'
;MNSQGWVTLALVVRVRLGSALTIPIRSWLVEESGQRGKLWVARQLIESVRGNVREARLLIDAWFMRKSLILPLLEQRVRIIGQVRRDTALYLPPEPEPKRRGPKRKYGQRLDAAMLDTLPAQEMNLMLYGKLQLVRLRSAITVARFLKGCPCGRCGARCVRTTTPGRVRA
;
A
#
# COMPACT_ATOMS: atom_id res chain seq x y z
N MET A 1 23.81 21.65 -2.04
CA MET A 1 23.48 20.94 -0.78
C MET A 1 22.90 19.59 -1.16
N ASN A 2 23.72 18.54 -1.08
CA ASN A 2 23.38 17.21 -1.59
C ASN A 2 22.46 16.50 -0.60
N SER A 3 21.30 16.04 -1.07
CA SER A 3 20.25 15.53 -0.19
C SER A 3 20.46 14.05 0.06
N GLN A 4 21.17 13.71 1.15
CA GLN A 4 21.30 12.34 1.62
C GLN A 4 19.95 11.80 2.12
N GLY A 5 19.67 10.51 1.91
CA GLY A 5 18.44 9.88 2.39
C GLY A 5 18.67 8.52 3.01
N TRP A 6 18.05 8.25 4.15
CA TRP A 6 18.08 6.95 4.81
C TRP A 6 16.97 6.03 4.27
N VAL A 7 17.31 4.76 4.05
CA VAL A 7 16.34 3.70 3.78
C VAL A 7 16.44 2.68 4.89
N THR A 8 15.34 2.46 5.60
CA THR A 8 15.29 1.55 6.76
C THR A 8 14.27 0.44 6.52
N LEU A 9 14.67 -0.79 6.82
CA LEU A 9 13.79 -1.95 6.90
C LEU A 9 13.60 -2.31 8.37
N ALA A 10 12.34 -2.36 8.81
CA ALA A 10 11.97 -2.72 10.16
C ALA A 10 10.99 -3.89 10.17
N LEU A 11 11.08 -4.75 11.19
CA LEU A 11 10.15 -5.82 11.46
C LEU A 11 9.14 -5.36 12.51
N VAL A 12 7.86 -5.52 12.22
CA VAL A 12 6.79 -5.25 13.18
C VAL A 12 6.23 -6.57 13.67
N VAL A 13 6.34 -6.82 14.97
CA VAL A 13 5.86 -8.05 15.62
C VAL A 13 4.77 -7.69 16.62
N ARG A 14 3.66 -8.44 16.60
CA ARG A 14 2.63 -8.33 17.64
C ARG A 14 3.07 -9.12 18.88
N VAL A 15 3.08 -8.45 20.02
CA VAL A 15 3.40 -9.04 21.33
C VAL A 15 2.08 -9.44 22.03
N ARG A 16 2.13 -10.45 22.91
CA ARG A 16 0.96 -11.07 23.58
C ARG A 16 0.02 -10.10 24.31
N LEU A 17 0.43 -8.86 24.60
CA LEU A 17 -0.39 -7.82 25.23
C LEU A 17 -1.06 -6.83 24.25
N GLY A 18 -1.25 -7.21 22.98
CA GLY A 18 -1.90 -6.34 21.99
C GLY A 18 -1.05 -5.15 21.51
N SER A 19 0.16 -5.00 22.04
CA SER A 19 1.15 -4.03 21.60
C SER A 19 1.93 -4.55 20.39
N ALA A 20 2.27 -3.66 19.46
CA ALA A 20 3.15 -3.97 18.34
C ALA A 20 4.54 -3.38 18.63
N LEU A 21 5.58 -4.22 18.52
CA LEU A 21 6.97 -3.80 18.63
C LEU A 21 7.54 -3.62 17.22
N THR A 22 8.15 -2.47 16.97
CA THR A 22 8.90 -2.20 15.74
C THR A 22 10.39 -2.33 16.01
N ILE A 23 11.03 -3.31 15.38
CA ILE A 23 12.46 -3.59 15.50
C ILE A 23 13.13 -3.18 14.19
N PRO A 24 13.97 -2.13 14.15
CA PRO A 24 14.73 -1.80 12.95
C PRO A 24 15.72 -2.94 12.69
N ILE A 25 15.62 -3.59 11.53
CA ILE A 25 16.54 -4.68 11.16
C ILE A 25 17.81 -4.08 10.58
N ARG A 26 17.66 -3.14 9.64
CA ARG A 26 18.79 -2.55 8.93
C ARG A 26 18.43 -1.19 8.33
N SER A 27 19.33 -0.23 8.48
CA SER A 27 19.26 1.10 7.86
C SER A 27 20.45 1.29 6.94
N TRP A 28 20.23 1.92 5.79
CA TRP A 28 21.28 2.22 4.82
C TRP A 28 21.17 3.69 4.39
N LEU A 29 22.27 4.44 4.51
CA LEU A 29 22.42 5.79 3.98
C LEU A 29 22.67 5.77 2.46
N VAL A 30 21.80 6.41 1.69
CA VAL A 30 21.91 6.50 0.24
C VAL A 30 22.52 7.84 -0.15
N GLU A 31 23.68 7.78 -0.80
CA GLU A 31 24.34 8.92 -1.44
C GLU A 31 23.75 9.17 -2.83
N GLU A 32 23.49 10.44 -3.16
CA GLU A 32 22.86 10.85 -4.42
C GLU A 32 23.77 10.69 -5.65
N SER A 33 25.10 10.70 -5.45
CA SER A 33 26.12 10.55 -6.49
C SER A 33 26.43 9.10 -6.88
N GLY A 34 25.91 8.12 -6.13
CA GLY A 34 26.08 6.70 -6.44
C GLY A 34 25.09 6.23 -7.49
N GLN A 35 25.52 5.29 -8.36
CA GLN A 35 24.66 4.55 -9.31
C GLN A 35 23.50 3.76 -8.65
N ARG A 36 23.35 3.84 -7.32
CA ARG A 36 22.47 3.01 -6.49
C ARG A 36 21.36 3.85 -5.89
N GLY A 37 20.28 4.03 -6.63
CA GLY A 37 19.09 4.74 -6.15
C GLY A 37 18.41 4.04 -4.96
N LYS A 38 17.61 4.80 -4.19
CA LYS A 38 16.86 4.32 -3.01
C LYS A 38 16.04 3.04 -3.25
N LEU A 39 15.53 2.85 -4.46
CA LEU A 39 14.79 1.64 -4.87
C LEU A 39 15.67 0.40 -4.93
N TRP A 40 16.91 0.54 -5.41
CA TRP A 40 17.86 -0.57 -5.48
C TRP A 40 18.24 -1.01 -4.06
N VAL A 41 18.53 -0.05 -3.18
CA VAL A 41 18.86 -0.31 -1.77
C VAL A 41 17.71 -0.99 -1.05
N ALA A 42 16.47 -0.48 -1.20
CA ALA A 42 15.28 -1.11 -0.61
C ALA A 42 15.13 -2.57 -1.06
N ARG A 43 15.36 -2.86 -2.35
CA ARG A 43 15.31 -4.24 -2.85
C ARG A 43 16.35 -5.13 -2.16
N GLN A 44 17.60 -4.69 -2.06
CA GLN A 44 18.65 -5.48 -1.40
C GLN A 44 18.33 -5.77 0.07
N LEU A 45 17.77 -4.78 0.79
CA LEU A 45 17.36 -4.96 2.18
C LEU A 45 16.28 -6.04 2.30
N ILE A 46 15.25 -6.00 1.45
CA ILE A 46 14.17 -6.99 1.46
C ILE A 46 14.69 -8.39 1.14
N GLU A 47 15.52 -8.51 0.10
CA GLU A 47 16.15 -9.77 -0.31
C GLU A 47 16.99 -10.38 0.83
N SER A 48 17.71 -9.56 1.60
CA SER A 48 18.55 -10.04 2.70
C SER A 48 17.78 -10.63 3.89
N VAL A 49 16.53 -10.19 4.11
CA VAL A 49 15.72 -10.61 5.26
C VAL A 49 14.75 -11.73 4.88
N ARG A 50 14.39 -11.86 3.60
CA ARG A 50 13.35 -12.79 3.13
C ARG A 50 13.59 -14.24 3.56
N GLY A 51 14.83 -14.72 3.53
CA GLY A 51 15.15 -16.10 3.93
C GLY A 51 14.87 -16.41 5.40
N ASN A 52 14.80 -15.39 6.25
CA ASN A 52 14.70 -15.50 7.69
C ASN A 52 13.28 -15.27 8.22
N VAL A 53 12.38 -14.74 7.40
CA VAL A 53 11.03 -14.33 7.86
C VAL A 53 9.97 -15.13 7.12
N ARG A 54 9.33 -16.08 7.82
CA ARG A 54 8.22 -16.85 7.29
C ARG A 54 6.92 -16.04 7.38
N GLU A 55 6.16 -16.01 6.29
CA GLU A 55 4.80 -15.42 6.18
C GLU A 55 4.64 -13.92 6.44
N ALA A 56 5.70 -13.11 6.35
CA ALA A 56 5.58 -11.66 6.52
C ALA A 56 4.73 -10.97 5.44
N ARG A 57 4.12 -9.85 5.84
CA ARG A 57 3.54 -8.86 4.93
C ARG A 57 4.46 -7.66 4.87
N LEU A 58 4.86 -7.27 3.68
CA LEU A 58 5.71 -6.11 3.45
C LEU A 58 4.85 -4.85 3.46
N LEU A 59 5.12 -3.92 4.38
CA LEU A 59 4.50 -2.59 4.42
C LEU A 59 5.43 -1.57 3.77
N ILE A 60 4.95 -0.83 2.78
CA ILE A 60 5.75 0.17 2.05
C ILE A 60 5.01 1.48 1.84
N ASP A 61 5.77 2.57 1.85
CA ASP A 61 5.28 3.90 1.52
C ASP A 61 5.06 4.10 -0.01
N ALA A 62 4.29 5.13 -0.36
CA ALA A 62 3.97 5.52 -1.72
C ALA A 62 5.18 5.81 -2.60
N TRP A 63 6.32 6.23 -2.02
CA TRP A 63 7.55 6.42 -2.81
C TRP A 63 8.08 5.10 -3.41
N PHE A 64 8.01 4.01 -2.63
CA PHE A 64 8.51 2.69 -3.01
C PHE A 64 7.54 1.89 -3.89
N MET A 65 6.29 2.35 -4.03
CA MET A 65 5.26 1.75 -4.89
C MET A 65 5.52 1.98 -6.39
N ARG A 66 6.62 1.41 -6.90
CA ARG A 66 7.04 1.48 -8.31
C ARG A 66 7.23 0.10 -8.91
N LYS A 67 6.95 -0.03 -10.22
CA LYS A 67 7.05 -1.28 -10.98
C LYS A 67 8.36 -2.05 -10.76
N SER A 68 9.48 -1.34 -10.65
CA SER A 68 10.83 -1.92 -10.53
C SER A 68 11.07 -2.64 -9.20
N LEU A 69 10.41 -2.20 -8.13
CA LEU A 69 10.47 -2.84 -6.82
C LEU A 69 9.34 -3.88 -6.67
N ILE A 70 8.13 -3.53 -7.10
CA ILE A 70 6.95 -4.35 -6.81
C ILE A 70 6.84 -5.59 -7.67
N LEU A 71 7.09 -5.51 -8.99
CA LEU A 71 6.90 -6.65 -9.88
C LEU A 71 7.78 -7.86 -9.49
N PRO A 72 9.09 -7.70 -9.22
CA PRO A 72 9.92 -8.82 -8.78
C PRO A 72 9.46 -9.44 -7.46
N LEU A 73 8.98 -8.62 -6.52
CA LEU A 73 8.48 -9.09 -5.23
C LEU A 73 7.16 -9.86 -5.38
N LEU A 74 6.30 -9.45 -6.32
CA LEU A 74 5.07 -10.17 -6.64
C LEU A 74 5.35 -11.52 -7.32
N GLU A 75 6.32 -11.58 -8.23
CA GLU A 75 6.78 -12.84 -8.85
C GLU A 75 7.26 -13.84 -7.79
N GLN A 76 7.87 -13.33 -6.70
CA GLN A 76 8.30 -14.10 -5.53
C GLN A 76 7.18 -14.39 -4.52
N ARG A 77 5.91 -14.12 -4.86
CA ARG A 77 4.72 -14.34 -4.01
C ARG A 77 4.75 -13.59 -2.67
N VAL A 78 5.44 -12.45 -2.59
CA VAL A 78 5.44 -11.59 -1.40
C VAL A 78 4.10 -10.86 -1.28
N ARG A 79 3.50 -10.90 -0.08
CA ARG A 79 2.29 -10.13 0.24
C ARG A 79 2.68 -8.69 0.57
N ILE A 80 2.20 -7.73 -0.22
CA ILE A 80 2.57 -6.31 -0.11
C ILE A 80 1.35 -5.49 0.27
N ILE A 81 1.50 -4.64 1.28
CA ILE A 81 0.56 -3.58 1.63
C ILE A 81 1.30 -2.26 1.43
N GLY A 82 0.72 -1.35 0.67
CA GLY A 82 1.36 -0.06 0.45
C GLY A 82 0.39 1.04 0.10
N GLN A 83 0.83 2.27 0.28
CA GLN A 83 0.05 3.44 -0.08
C GLN A 83 0.18 3.70 -1.58
N VAL A 84 -0.92 3.67 -2.31
CA VAL A 84 -0.91 3.98 -3.75
C VAL A 84 -0.77 5.49 -3.96
N ARG A 85 0.09 5.90 -4.88
CA ARG A 85 0.25 7.32 -5.23
C ARG A 85 -1.02 7.86 -5.90
N ARG A 86 -1.38 9.12 -5.61
CA ARG A 86 -2.59 9.78 -6.13
C ARG A 86 -2.63 9.88 -7.67
N ASP A 87 -1.47 9.98 -8.29
CA ASP A 87 -1.30 10.06 -9.76
C ASP A 87 -1.38 8.70 -10.46
N THR A 88 -1.49 7.59 -9.72
CA THR A 88 -1.56 6.26 -10.30
C THR A 88 -2.96 5.95 -10.80
N ALA A 89 -3.08 5.71 -12.11
CA ALA A 89 -4.33 5.25 -12.72
C ALA A 89 -4.63 3.80 -12.29
N LEU A 90 -5.80 3.63 -11.67
CA LEU A 90 -6.39 2.34 -11.36
C LEU A 90 -7.59 2.09 -12.26
N TYR A 91 -7.76 0.84 -12.64
CA TYR A 91 -8.85 0.39 -13.51
C TYR A 91 -9.62 -0.71 -12.81
N LEU A 92 -10.88 -0.90 -13.15
CA LEU A 92 -11.61 -2.11 -12.79
C LEU A 92 -11.09 -3.30 -13.61
N PRO A 93 -11.22 -4.54 -13.10
CA PRO A 93 -10.97 -5.73 -13.91
C PRO A 93 -11.78 -5.67 -15.21
N PRO A 94 -11.21 -6.07 -16.35
CA PRO A 94 -11.96 -6.09 -17.61
C PRO A 94 -13.13 -7.07 -17.48
N GLU A 95 -14.31 -6.67 -17.95
CA GLU A 95 -15.45 -7.57 -18.06
C GLU A 95 -15.15 -8.70 -19.05
N PRO A 96 -15.67 -9.92 -18.82
CA PRO A 96 -15.49 -11.03 -19.73
C PRO A 96 -16.23 -10.76 -21.05
N GLU A 97 -15.52 -10.22 -22.04
CA GLU A 97 -16.07 -10.01 -23.39
C GLU A 97 -16.19 -11.34 -24.16
N PRO A 98 -17.21 -11.50 -25.03
CA PRO A 98 -17.34 -12.66 -25.91
C PRO A 98 -16.11 -12.79 -26.82
N LYS A 99 -15.84 -14.01 -27.33
CA LYS A 99 -14.65 -14.35 -28.15
C LYS A 99 -14.54 -13.45 -29.38
N ARG A 100 -13.86 -12.31 -29.24
CA ARG A 100 -13.55 -11.37 -30.32
C ARG A 100 -12.16 -11.65 -30.88
N ARG A 101 -11.99 -11.46 -32.18
CA ARG A 101 -10.68 -11.50 -32.84
C ARG A 101 -9.84 -10.30 -32.38
N GLY A 102 -8.74 -10.56 -31.67
CA GLY A 102 -7.82 -9.54 -31.15
C GLY A 102 -7.30 -9.85 -29.74
N PRO A 103 -6.28 -9.11 -29.25
CA PRO A 103 -5.77 -9.29 -27.89
C PRO A 103 -6.83 -8.90 -26.84
N LYS A 104 -7.01 -9.75 -25.82
CA LYS A 104 -7.92 -9.49 -24.69
C LYS A 104 -7.56 -8.15 -24.03
N ARG A 105 -8.59 -7.37 -23.67
CA ARG A 105 -8.42 -6.11 -22.94
C ARG A 105 -7.77 -6.40 -21.58
N LYS A 106 -6.72 -5.63 -21.23
CA LYS A 106 -6.01 -5.75 -19.95
C LYS A 106 -6.57 -4.87 -18.83
N TYR A 107 -7.34 -3.84 -19.20
CA TYR A 107 -7.85 -2.82 -18.29
C TYR A 107 -9.32 -2.55 -18.62
N GLY A 108 -10.17 -2.48 -17.60
CA GLY A 108 -11.57 -2.06 -17.72
C GLY A 108 -11.72 -0.54 -17.55
N GLN A 109 -12.85 -0.12 -16.98
CA GLN A 109 -13.14 1.29 -16.70
C GLN A 109 -12.14 1.88 -15.70
N ARG A 110 -11.72 3.13 -15.92
CA ARG A 110 -10.86 3.86 -14.99
C ARG A 110 -11.63 4.18 -13.71
N LEU A 111 -10.99 3.99 -12.57
CA LEU A 111 -11.57 4.29 -11.27
C LEU A 111 -11.27 5.74 -10.88
N ASP A 112 -12.29 6.58 -10.94
CA ASP A 112 -12.21 7.98 -10.56
C ASP A 112 -12.69 8.22 -9.12
N ALA A 113 -12.41 9.40 -8.58
CA ALA A 113 -12.80 9.76 -7.20
C ALA A 113 -14.32 9.67 -6.98
N ALA A 114 -15.13 10.07 -7.97
CA ALA A 114 -16.58 9.96 -7.90
C ALA A 114 -17.04 8.51 -7.82
N MET A 115 -16.44 7.61 -8.61
CA MET A 115 -16.74 6.17 -8.54
C MET A 115 -16.30 5.54 -7.22
N LEU A 116 -15.22 6.03 -6.61
CA LEU A 116 -14.81 5.59 -5.28
C LEU A 116 -15.83 5.97 -4.21
N ASP A 117 -16.56 7.07 -4.38
CA ASP A 117 -17.56 7.51 -3.42
C ASP A 117 -18.85 6.68 -3.47
N THR A 118 -19.15 6.06 -4.60
CA THR A 118 -20.31 5.17 -4.77
C THR A 118 -20.09 3.75 -4.23
N LEU A 119 -18.83 3.36 -3.96
CA LEU A 119 -18.53 2.03 -3.41
C LEU A 119 -19.13 1.84 -2.02
N PRO A 120 -19.55 0.60 -1.68
CA PRO A 120 -20.10 0.29 -0.38
C PRO A 120 -19.08 0.62 0.70
N ALA A 121 -19.55 1.34 1.71
CA ALA A 121 -18.71 1.74 2.82
C ALA A 121 -19.00 0.87 4.04
N GLN A 122 -17.94 0.37 4.63
CA GLN A 122 -17.97 -0.32 5.91
C GLN A 122 -17.50 0.64 6.99
N GLU A 123 -18.30 0.80 8.03
CA GLU A 123 -17.93 1.61 9.19
C GLU A 123 -17.45 0.69 10.31
N MET A 124 -16.31 1.00 10.90
CA MET A 124 -15.76 0.24 12.01
C MET A 124 -15.00 1.13 12.98
N ASN A 125 -15.12 0.81 14.26
CA ASN A 125 -14.36 1.47 15.31
C ASN A 125 -12.96 0.87 15.40
N LEU A 126 -11.94 1.69 15.14
CA LEU A 126 -10.54 1.30 15.22
C LEU A 126 -9.80 2.12 16.27
N MET A 127 -8.98 1.45 17.08
CA MET A 127 -8.07 2.13 17.98
C MET A 127 -6.90 2.69 17.16
N LEU A 128 -6.92 3.99 16.87
CA LEU A 128 -5.90 4.69 16.10
C LEU A 128 -5.20 5.70 17.00
N TYR A 129 -3.86 5.61 17.10
CA TYR A 129 -3.05 6.54 17.90
C TYR A 129 -3.54 6.69 19.35
N GLY A 130 -3.98 5.59 19.97
CA GLY A 130 -4.48 5.58 21.35
C GLY A 130 -5.89 6.15 21.53
N LYS A 131 -6.63 6.43 20.45
CA LYS A 131 -8.03 6.88 20.50
C LYS A 131 -8.92 5.95 19.70
N LEU A 132 -10.09 5.62 20.22
CA LEU A 132 -11.11 4.92 19.45
C LEU A 132 -11.72 5.90 18.44
N GLN A 133 -11.54 5.61 17.15
CA GLN A 133 -12.04 6.43 16.07
C GLN A 133 -12.93 5.60 15.14
N LEU A 134 -14.06 6.19 14.74
CA LEU A 134 -14.91 5.61 13.72
C LEU A 134 -14.27 5.82 12.34
N VAL A 135 -13.97 4.73 11.65
CA VAL A 135 -13.33 4.76 10.33
C VAL A 135 -14.29 4.19 9.30
N ARG A 136 -14.45 4.93 8.21
CA ARG A 136 -15.20 4.51 7.03
C ARG A 136 -14.24 3.94 6.00
N LEU A 137 -14.37 2.66 5.72
CA LEU A 137 -13.54 1.91 4.77
C LEU A 137 -14.34 1.64 3.50
N ARG A 138 -13.70 1.85 2.36
CA ARG A 138 -14.21 1.43 1.05
C ARG A 138 -13.15 0.56 0.38
N SER A 139 -13.54 -0.62 -0.06
CA SER A 139 -12.64 -1.56 -0.72
C SER A 139 -13.13 -1.88 -2.13
N ALA A 140 -12.19 -2.09 -3.05
CA ALA A 140 -12.48 -2.57 -4.39
C ALA A 140 -11.29 -3.36 -4.93
N ILE A 141 -11.57 -4.37 -5.75
CA ILE A 141 -10.54 -5.06 -6.53
C ILE A 141 -10.29 -4.20 -7.77
N THR A 142 -9.03 -3.84 -7.98
CA THR A 142 -8.61 -2.95 -9.07
C THR A 142 -7.43 -3.54 -9.80
N VAL A 143 -7.14 -3.03 -10.98
CA VAL A 143 -5.99 -3.37 -11.79
C VAL A 143 -5.16 -2.10 -11.95
N ALA A 144 -3.95 -2.10 -11.40
CA ALA A 144 -3.08 -0.94 -11.50
C ALA A 144 -2.19 -1.02 -12.74
N ARG A 145 -2.07 0.09 -13.47
CA ARG A 145 -1.23 0.14 -14.70
C ARG A 145 0.24 -0.19 -14.43
N PHE A 146 0.77 0.24 -13.29
CA PHE A 146 2.16 -0.03 -12.91
C PHE A 146 2.42 -1.51 -12.57
N LEU A 147 1.36 -2.28 -12.29
CA LEU A 147 1.40 -3.72 -12.04
C LEU A 147 1.14 -4.56 -13.30
N LYS A 148 1.21 -3.96 -14.50
CA LYS A 148 1.06 -4.65 -15.80
C LYS A 148 -0.23 -5.48 -15.96
N GLY A 149 -1.31 -5.13 -15.27
CA GLY A 149 -2.56 -5.88 -15.37
C GLY A 149 -2.80 -6.88 -14.23
N CYS A 150 -1.90 -6.99 -13.25
CA CYS A 150 -2.15 -7.83 -12.08
C CYS A 150 -3.26 -7.22 -11.19
N PRO A 151 -4.24 -8.03 -10.74
CA PRO A 151 -5.27 -7.57 -9.83
C PRO A 151 -4.65 -7.22 -8.46
N CYS A 152 -5.06 -6.10 -7.89
CA CYS A 152 -4.71 -5.66 -6.56
C CYS A 152 -5.94 -5.16 -5.80
N GLY A 153 -6.04 -5.52 -4.52
CA GLY A 153 -7.04 -4.93 -3.64
C GLY A 153 -6.66 -3.48 -3.33
N ARG A 154 -7.56 -2.54 -3.58
CA ARG A 154 -7.48 -1.18 -3.06
C ARG A 154 -8.40 -1.05 -1.86
N CYS A 155 -7.86 -0.49 -0.78
CA CYS A 155 -8.64 -0.07 0.37
C CYS A 155 -8.41 1.43 0.59
N GLY A 156 -9.50 2.19 0.67
CA GLY A 156 -9.51 3.59 1.07
C GLY A 156 -10.15 3.72 2.45
N ALA A 157 -9.40 4.26 3.40
CA ALA A 157 -9.91 4.58 4.73
C ALA A 157 -10.10 6.09 4.86
N ARG A 158 -11.27 6.50 5.36
CA ARG A 158 -11.54 7.88 5.77
C ARG A 158 -11.96 7.86 7.22
N CYS A 159 -11.19 8.51 8.09
CA CYS A 159 -11.61 8.71 9.47
C CYS A 159 -12.84 9.64 9.46
N VAL A 160 -13.94 9.17 10.03
CA VAL A 160 -15.11 10.00 10.24
C VAL A 160 -14.77 10.83 11.46
N ARG A 161 -14.50 12.12 11.26
CA ARG A 161 -14.41 13.05 12.39
C ARG A 161 -15.79 13.03 13.04
N THR A 162 -15.92 12.31 14.15
CA THR A 162 -17.04 12.52 15.06
C THR A 162 -16.90 13.95 15.53
N THR A 163 -17.70 14.85 14.97
CA THR A 163 -17.99 16.13 15.60
C THR A 163 -18.48 15.77 16.99
N THR A 164 -17.65 16.01 17.99
CA THR A 164 -18.08 15.95 19.39
C THR A 164 -19.32 16.84 19.49
N PRO A 165 -20.48 16.34 19.94
CA PRO A 165 -21.64 17.20 20.12
C PRO A 165 -21.20 18.28 21.11
N GLY A 166 -21.47 19.53 20.73
CA GLY A 166 -21.06 20.71 21.47
C GLY A 166 -21.38 20.55 22.95
N ARG A 167 -20.35 20.80 23.77
CA ARG A 167 -20.50 21.02 25.20
C ARG A 167 -21.41 22.24 25.36
N VAL A 168 -22.71 22.02 25.53
CA VAL A 168 -23.66 23.04 25.96
C VAL A 168 -23.13 23.54 27.30
N ARG A 169 -22.61 24.77 27.31
CA ARG A 169 -22.32 25.49 28.55
C ARG A 169 -23.68 25.79 29.17
N ALA A 170 -23.88 25.28 30.38
CA ALA A 170 -24.89 25.77 31.31
C ALA A 170 -24.61 27.23 31.68
#